data_AF-A0A9P5XQ48-F1
#
_entry.id   AF-A0A9P5XQ48-F1
#
_cell.length_a   1.000
_cell.length_b   1.000
_cell.length_c   1.000
_cell.angle_alpha   90.00
_cell.angle_beta   90.00
_cell.angle_gamma   90.00
#
_symmetry.space_group_name_H-M   'P 1'
#
loop_
_entity.id
_entity.type
_entity.pdbx_description
1 polymer ?
#
loop_
_entity_poly.entity_id
_entity_poly.type
_entity_poly.pdbx_seq_one_letter_code
_entity_poly.pdbx_strand_id
1 'polypeptide(L)'
;MFAKLASAFLIASACIWGADAKPIPKNEILPRGSPISFDNWGGLSSFNNFDNFYGVDNFDSSVHFSQVVDTSTQVVCHTEAIEIIQQRLLVLQEMAKRIILEQVCEVETQTVVFQQFHASLGLFSNDLTHVSGH
;
A
#
# COMPACT_ATOMS: atom_id res chain seq x y z
N MET A 1 -14.19 -44.27 47.61
CA MET A 1 -14.90 -43.17 46.94
C MET A 1 -13.89 -42.11 46.49
N PHE A 2 -13.15 -42.32 45.40
CA PHE A 2 -12.10 -41.37 44.95
C PHE A 2 -11.90 -41.41 43.43
N ALA A 3 -12.99 -41.52 42.67
CA ALA A 3 -12.95 -41.60 41.20
C ALA A 3 -13.86 -40.54 40.54
N LYS A 4 -13.87 -39.31 41.07
CA LYS A 4 -14.66 -38.19 40.53
C LYS A 4 -13.96 -36.82 40.59
N LEU A 5 -12.63 -36.77 40.46
CA LEU A 5 -11.88 -35.50 40.37
C LEU A 5 -10.75 -35.57 39.34
N ALA A 6 -11.02 -36.18 38.17
CA ALA A 6 -10.05 -36.27 37.08
C ALA A 6 -10.59 -35.71 35.75
N SER A 7 -11.57 -34.80 35.78
CA SER A 7 -12.23 -34.28 34.57
C SER A 7 -12.38 -32.75 34.54
N ALA A 8 -11.52 -31.98 35.23
CA ALA A 8 -11.71 -30.53 35.32
C ALA A 8 -10.44 -29.66 35.15
N PHE A 9 -9.35 -30.17 34.58
CA PHE A 9 -8.15 -29.36 34.32
C PHE A 9 -7.48 -29.72 32.98
N LEU A 10 -8.25 -29.65 31.88
CA LEU A 10 -7.74 -29.79 30.51
C LEU A 10 -7.84 -28.49 29.69
N ILE A 11 -7.99 -27.33 30.31
CA ILE A 11 -8.07 -26.06 29.58
C ILE A 11 -7.30 -24.98 30.34
N ALA A 12 -5.99 -24.90 30.12
CA ALA A 12 -5.20 -23.68 30.22
C ALA A 12 -3.71 -24.02 30.09
N SER A 13 -3.18 -23.99 28.87
CA SER A 13 -1.79 -23.58 28.57
C SER A 13 -1.51 -23.73 27.07
N ALA A 14 -2.18 -22.92 26.27
CA ALA A 14 -1.57 -22.43 25.04
C ALA A 14 -0.98 -21.07 25.40
N CYS A 15 0.23 -21.07 25.97
CA CYS A 15 1.00 -19.83 26.08
C CYS A 15 1.31 -19.40 24.65
N ILE A 16 0.57 -18.39 24.21
CA ILE A 16 0.73 -17.66 22.96
C ILE A 16 2.17 -17.13 22.98
N TRP A 17 3.05 -17.70 22.16
CA TRP A 17 4.28 -17.02 21.78
C TRP A 17 3.85 -15.89 20.86
N GLY A 18 3.41 -14.78 21.47
CA GLY A 18 3.27 -13.52 20.76
C GLY A 18 4.68 -13.10 20.40
N ALA A 19 5.03 -13.20 19.12
CA ALA A 19 6.11 -12.41 18.60
C ALA A 19 5.70 -10.94 18.79
N ASP A 20 6.21 -10.33 19.85
CA ASP A 20 6.12 -8.88 20.04
C ASP A 20 7.05 -8.27 18.98
N ALA A 21 6.49 -8.08 17.79
CA ALA A 21 7.14 -7.37 16.70
C ALA A 21 7.21 -5.90 17.12
N LYS A 22 8.21 -5.57 17.94
CA LYS A 22 8.60 -4.17 18.11
C LYS A 22 8.91 -3.64 16.72
N PRO A 23 8.32 -2.50 16.32
CA PRO A 23 8.74 -1.85 15.09
C PRO A 23 10.25 -1.65 15.19
N ILE A 24 10.99 -2.25 14.25
CA ILE A 24 12.40 -1.95 14.07
C ILE A 24 12.43 -0.43 13.90
N PRO A 25 13.22 0.32 14.70
CA PRO A 25 13.40 1.73 14.44
C PRO A 25 13.93 1.83 13.01
N LYS A 26 13.05 2.21 12.08
CA LYS A 26 13.51 2.63 10.76
C LYS A 26 14.46 3.76 11.10
N ASN A 27 15.72 3.63 10.72
CA ASN A 27 16.56 4.80 10.61
C ASN A 27 15.78 5.71 9.68
N GLU A 28 15.14 6.73 10.25
CA GLU A 28 14.58 7.82 9.48
C GLU A 28 15.79 8.41 8.77
N ILE A 29 15.95 8.01 7.51
CA ILE A 29 16.79 8.72 6.58
C ILE A 29 16.07 10.06 6.46
N LEU A 30 16.42 10.99 7.35
CA LEU A 30 15.96 12.36 7.29
C LEU A 30 16.30 12.83 5.88
N PRO A 31 15.30 13.19 5.04
CA PRO A 31 15.58 13.66 3.70
C PRO A 31 16.56 14.83 3.81
N ARG A 32 17.69 14.68 3.14
CA ARG A 32 18.81 15.63 3.19
C ARG A 32 18.43 16.84 2.34
N GLY A 33 17.48 17.64 2.80
CA GLY A 33 16.93 18.79 2.08
C GLY A 33 15.69 19.35 2.74
N SER A 34 15.29 20.56 2.32
CA SER A 34 13.94 21.04 2.60
C SER A 34 12.93 20.11 1.88
N PRO A 35 11.84 19.72 2.54
CA PRO A 35 10.86 18.82 1.95
C PRO A 35 10.28 19.44 0.67
N ILE A 36 10.24 18.66 -0.42
CA ILE A 36 9.73 19.14 -1.70
C ILE A 36 8.22 18.98 -1.71
N SER A 37 7.52 20.11 -1.82
CA SER A 37 6.07 20.20 -1.91
C SER A 37 5.67 20.38 -3.37
N PHE A 38 4.70 19.61 -3.84
CA PHE A 38 4.09 19.82 -5.16
C PHE A 38 2.86 20.73 -5.09
N ASP A 39 2.40 21.11 -3.90
CA ASP A 39 1.30 22.06 -3.76
C ASP A 39 1.59 23.40 -4.46
N ASN A 40 0.70 23.78 -5.38
CA ASN A 40 0.84 24.98 -6.21
C ASN A 40 2.17 25.06 -6.98
N TRP A 41 2.76 23.90 -7.33
CA TRP A 41 4.03 23.86 -8.05
C TRP A 41 3.95 24.63 -9.38
N GLY A 42 4.94 25.49 -9.64
CA GLY A 42 4.94 26.34 -10.84
C GLY A 42 3.79 27.35 -10.94
N GLY A 43 3.01 27.57 -9.87
CA GLY A 43 1.83 28.44 -9.87
C GLY A 43 0.60 27.84 -10.55
N LEU A 44 0.62 26.52 -10.82
CA LEU A 44 -0.48 25.83 -11.50
C LEU A 44 -1.59 25.48 -10.51
N SER A 45 -2.82 25.89 -10.83
CA SER A 45 -3.98 25.65 -9.96
C SER A 45 -4.37 24.17 -9.88
N SER A 46 -3.96 23.37 -10.87
CA SER A 46 -4.17 21.93 -10.94
C SER A 46 -3.37 21.15 -9.89
N PHE A 47 -2.31 21.76 -9.34
CA PHE A 47 -1.52 21.23 -8.23
C PHE A 47 -1.98 21.74 -6.86
N ASN A 48 -3.14 22.38 -6.76
CA ASN A 48 -3.69 22.70 -5.45
C ASN A 48 -3.99 21.41 -4.68
N ASN A 49 -3.52 21.33 -3.42
CA ASN A 49 -3.77 20.19 -2.53
C ASN A 49 -3.20 18.86 -3.04
N PHE A 50 -2.20 18.88 -3.91
CA PHE A 50 -1.53 17.69 -4.42
C PHE A 50 -0.91 16.88 -3.27
N ASP A 51 -0.30 17.56 -2.31
CA ASP A 51 0.38 16.92 -1.18
C ASP A 51 -0.61 16.36 -0.14
N ASN A 52 -1.92 16.61 -0.24
CA ASN A 52 -2.89 16.12 0.76
C ASN A 52 -3.09 14.61 0.72
N PHE A 53 -2.86 13.96 -0.43
CA PHE A 53 -3.11 12.52 -0.57
C PHE A 53 -1.90 11.69 -0.12
N TYR A 54 -0.70 11.99 -0.65
CA TYR A 54 0.51 11.24 -0.33
C TYR A 54 1.39 11.91 0.74
N GLY A 55 1.17 13.19 1.04
CA GLY A 55 2.05 13.97 1.91
C GLY A 55 3.15 14.69 1.14
N VAL A 56 3.80 15.64 1.83
CA VAL A 56 4.95 16.38 1.30
C VAL A 56 6.16 15.45 1.21
N ASP A 57 6.98 15.61 0.16
CA ASP A 57 8.21 14.83 -0.07
C ASP A 57 7.97 13.30 -0.25
N ASN A 58 6.74 12.90 -0.59
CA ASN A 58 6.36 11.49 -0.76
C ASN A 58 5.76 11.23 -2.15
N PHE A 59 6.52 11.60 -3.19
CA PHE A 59 6.06 11.53 -4.58
C PHE A 59 5.59 10.13 -5.01
N ASP A 60 6.32 9.09 -4.63
CA ASP A 60 6.07 7.71 -5.04
C ASP A 60 5.27 6.91 -4.00
N SER A 61 4.80 7.55 -2.93
CA SER A 61 4.06 6.90 -1.85
C SER A 61 4.88 5.93 -0.97
N SER A 62 6.21 5.88 -1.12
CA SER A 62 7.07 4.90 -0.44
C SER A 62 7.23 5.11 1.06
N VAL A 63 7.07 6.34 1.56
CA VAL A 63 7.43 6.70 2.94
C VAL A 63 6.23 6.58 3.89
N HIS A 64 5.04 7.02 3.48
CA HIS A 64 3.88 7.20 4.37
C HIS A 64 2.51 6.82 3.77
N PHE A 65 2.38 5.69 3.09
CA PHE A 65 1.05 5.21 2.66
C PHE A 65 0.45 4.25 3.69
N SER A 66 -0.37 4.79 4.60
CA SER A 66 -1.16 4.01 5.56
C SER A 66 -2.65 4.13 5.26
N GLN A 67 -3.04 4.18 3.98
CA GLN A 67 -4.43 3.95 3.63
C GLN A 67 -4.70 2.44 3.76
N VAL A 68 -4.97 2.00 4.99
CA VAL A 68 -5.53 0.68 5.24
C VAL A 68 -6.90 0.68 4.60
N VAL A 69 -6.99 0.13 3.37
CA VAL A 69 -8.28 -0.29 2.84
C VAL A 69 -8.78 -1.33 3.83
N ASP A 70 -9.92 -1.05 4.47
CA ASP A 70 -10.52 -1.91 5.48
C ASP A 70 -11.01 -3.21 4.79
N THR A 71 -10.06 -4.09 4.48
CA THR A 71 -10.32 -5.42 3.89
C THR A 71 -10.83 -6.31 5.01
N SER A 72 -12.10 -6.13 5.36
CA SER A 72 -12.86 -6.95 6.31
C SER A 72 -13.04 -8.42 5.88
N THR A 73 -12.38 -8.85 4.79
CA THR A 73 -12.46 -10.21 4.25
C THR A 73 -11.05 -10.77 4.10
N GLN A 74 -10.83 -11.92 4.74
CA GLN A 74 -9.61 -12.71 4.61
C GLN A 74 -9.42 -13.06 3.13
N VAL A 75 -8.40 -12.48 2.48
CA VAL A 75 -8.10 -12.76 1.07
C VAL A 75 -7.52 -14.16 0.99
N VAL A 76 -8.33 -15.13 0.53
CA VAL A 76 -7.88 -16.49 0.22
C VAL A 76 -7.44 -16.51 -1.24
N CYS A 77 -6.24 -17.03 -1.53
CA CYS A 77 -5.78 -17.21 -2.90
C CYS A 77 -6.67 -18.24 -3.62
N HIS A 78 -7.43 -17.80 -4.62
CA HIS A 78 -8.18 -18.68 -5.51
C HIS A 78 -7.44 -18.84 -6.84
N THR A 79 -7.43 -20.06 -7.39
CA THR A 79 -6.86 -20.32 -8.71
C THR A 79 -7.81 -19.82 -9.79
N GLU A 80 -7.42 -18.74 -10.45
CA GLU A 80 -8.11 -18.15 -11.60
C GLU A 80 -7.33 -18.42 -12.89
N ALA A 81 -8.01 -18.40 -14.04
CA ALA A 81 -7.32 -18.52 -15.32
C ALA A 81 -6.46 -17.27 -15.59
N ILE A 82 -5.22 -17.46 -16.04
CA ILE A 82 -4.27 -16.37 -16.30
C ILE A 82 -4.86 -15.34 -17.28
N GLU A 83 -5.63 -15.78 -18.27
CA GLU A 83 -6.31 -14.89 -19.23
C GLU A 83 -7.29 -13.93 -18.54
N ILE A 84 -8.03 -14.39 -17.53
CA ILE A 84 -8.95 -13.55 -16.76
C ILE A 84 -8.17 -12.50 -15.97
N ILE A 85 -7.03 -12.88 -15.38
CA ILE A 85 -6.15 -11.95 -14.66
C ILE A 85 -5.60 -10.89 -15.63
N GLN A 86 -5.10 -11.31 -16.80
CA GLN A 86 -4.58 -10.40 -17.82
C GLN A 86 -5.64 -9.42 -18.33
N GLN A 87 -6.87 -9.88 -18.56
CA GLN A 87 -7.99 -9.02 -18.95
C GLN A 87 -8.28 -7.97 -17.87
N ARG A 88 -8.31 -8.37 -16.60
CA ARG A 88 -8.53 -7.43 -15.48
C ARG A 88 -7.41 -6.38 -15.41
N LEU A 89 -6.15 -6.78 -15.58
CA LEU A 89 -5.02 -5.85 -15.62
C LEU A 89 -5.11 -4.87 -16.79
N LEU A 90 -5.52 -5.34 -17.98
CA LEU A 90 -5.78 -4.47 -19.14
C LEU A 90 -6.88 -3.44 -18.87
N VAL A 91 -7.96 -3.85 -18.19
CA VAL A 91 -9.04 -2.92 -17.79
C VAL A 91 -8.50 -1.84 -16.85
N LEU A 92 -7.68 -2.20 -15.86
CA LEU A 92 -7.07 -1.22 -14.96
C LEU A 92 -6.15 -0.25 -15.71
N GLN A 93 -5.38 -0.74 -16.68
CA GLN A 93 -4.51 0.09 -17.52
C GLN A 93 -5.31 1.11 -18.35
N GLU A 94 -6.39 0.68 -19.01
CA GLU A 94 -7.23 1.60 -19.79
C GLU A 94 -7.99 2.58 -18.90
N MET A 95 -8.43 2.16 -17.71
CA MET A 95 -9.04 3.07 -16.74
C MET A 95 -8.05 4.14 -16.26
N ALA A 96 -6.81 3.75 -15.94
CA ALA A 96 -5.76 4.70 -15.54
C ALA A 96 -5.45 5.69 -16.66
N LYS A 97 -5.28 5.21 -17.90
CA LYS A 97 -5.07 6.03 -19.09
C LYS A 97 -6.20 7.04 -19.30
N ARG A 98 -7.45 6.59 -19.17
CA ARG A 98 -8.63 7.45 -19.30
C ARG A 98 -8.67 8.55 -18.23
N ILE A 99 -8.41 8.20 -16.97
CA ILE A 99 -8.37 9.17 -15.87
C ILE A 99 -7.33 10.23 -16.16
N ILE A 100 -6.10 9.83 -16.47
CA ILE A 100 -4.99 10.77 -16.68
C ILE A 100 -5.26 11.65 -17.90
N LEU A 101 -5.63 11.08 -19.05
CA LEU A 101 -5.75 11.85 -20.28
C LEU A 101 -7.05 12.67 -20.41
N GLU A 102 -8.16 12.21 -19.80
CA GLU A 102 -9.45 12.88 -19.96
C GLU A 102 -9.84 13.76 -18.76
N GLN A 103 -9.46 13.38 -17.53
CA GLN A 103 -9.88 14.12 -16.33
C GLN A 103 -8.89 15.23 -15.93
N VAL A 104 -7.64 15.14 -16.39
CA VAL A 104 -6.61 16.16 -16.14
C VAL A 104 -6.41 16.94 -17.43
N CYS A 105 -6.78 18.22 -17.43
CA CYS A 105 -6.70 19.04 -18.65
C CYS A 105 -5.29 19.57 -18.94
N GLU A 106 -4.41 19.61 -17.94
CA GLU A 106 -3.09 20.25 -18.01
C GLU A 106 -1.98 19.21 -18.17
N VAL A 107 -1.09 19.41 -19.15
CA VAL A 107 -0.12 18.40 -19.60
C VAL A 107 0.96 18.14 -18.54
N GLU A 108 1.35 19.18 -17.82
CA GLU A 108 2.29 19.13 -16.71
C GLU A 108 1.74 18.24 -15.60
N THR A 109 0.49 18.45 -15.22
CA THR A 109 -0.20 17.66 -14.20
C THR A 109 -0.42 16.22 -14.66
N GLN A 110 -0.81 16.01 -15.92
CA GLN A 110 -0.89 14.66 -16.51
C GLN A 110 0.42 13.91 -16.35
N THR A 111 1.53 14.59 -16.66
CA THR A 111 2.88 14.00 -16.59
C THR A 111 3.25 13.66 -15.15
N VAL A 112 3.03 14.57 -14.21
CA VAL A 112 3.33 14.37 -12.78
C VAL A 112 2.49 13.22 -12.19
N VAL A 113 1.17 13.21 -12.43
CA VAL A 113 0.28 12.14 -11.97
C VAL A 113 0.63 10.79 -12.61
N PHE A 114 0.97 10.77 -13.90
CA PHE A 114 1.42 9.56 -14.56
C PHE A 114 2.71 9.02 -13.96
N GLN A 115 3.70 9.89 -13.70
CA GLN A 115 4.96 9.48 -13.09
C GLN A 115 4.76 8.97 -11.66
N GLN A 116 3.86 9.58 -10.90
CA GLN A 116 3.48 9.11 -9.56
C GLN A 116 2.82 7.73 -9.61
N PHE A 117 1.86 7.52 -10.53
CA PHE A 117 1.25 6.21 -10.75
C PHE A 117 2.30 5.17 -11.19
N HIS A 118 3.17 5.51 -12.13
CA HIS A 118 4.22 4.61 -12.60
C HIS A 118 5.21 4.23 -11.49
N ALA A 119 5.62 5.19 -10.66
CA ALA A 119 6.49 4.93 -9.51
C ALA A 119 5.84 3.98 -8.50
N SER A 120 4.52 4.09 -8.28
CA SER A 120 3.78 3.17 -7.40
C SER A 120 3.83 1.70 -7.88
N LEU A 121 3.94 1.46 -9.19
CA LEU A 121 4.11 0.09 -9.73
C LEU A 121 5.50 -0.48 -9.39
N GLY A 122 6.51 0.37 -9.21
CA GLY A 122 7.83 -0.04 -8.71
C GLY A 122 7.75 -0.61 -7.29
N LEU A 123 6.91 -0.03 -6.42
CA LEU A 123 6.67 -0.55 -5.07
C LEU A 123 6.01 -1.93 -5.10
N PHE A 124 5.05 -2.13 -6.02
CA PHE A 124 4.41 -3.43 -6.21
C PHE A 124 5.41 -4.53 -6.59
N SER A 125 6.46 -4.20 -7.36
CA SER A 125 7.54 -5.14 -7.65
C SER A 125 8.27 -5.59 -6.39
N ASN A 126 8.51 -4.68 -5.43
CA ASN A 126 9.12 -5.03 -4.16
C ASN A 126 8.22 -6.00 -3.38
N ASP A 127 6.90 -5.77 -3.36
CA ASP A 127 5.92 -6.64 -2.69
C ASP A 127 5.87 -8.04 -3.32
N LEU A 128 5.95 -8.14 -4.65
CA LEU A 128 6.04 -9.43 -5.35
C LEU A 128 7.34 -10.20 -5.04
N THR A 129 8.44 -9.47 -4.84
CA THR A 129 9.74 -10.08 -4.50
C THR A 129 9.92 -10.38 -3.01
N HIS A 130 9.04 -9.85 -2.16
CA HIS A 130 9.08 -10.13 -0.74
C HIS A 130 8.60 -11.57 -0.52
N VAL A 131 9.55 -12.48 -0.44
CA VAL A 131 9.30 -13.88 -0.06
C VAL A 131 8.65 -13.87 1.31
N SER A 132 7.37 -14.22 1.37
CA SER A 132 6.70 -14.54 2.63
C SER A 132 7.54 -15.60 3.33
N GLY A 133 8.05 -15.26 4.53
CA GLY A 133 8.99 -16.07 5.27
C GLY A 133 8.57 -17.53 5.40
N HIS A 134 9.56 -18.42 5.39
CA HIS A 134 9.48 -19.86 5.68
C HIS A 134 8.63 -20.19 6.91
#